data_AF-A0A1H6KFL9-F1
#
_entry.id   AF-A0A1H6KFL9-F1
#
_cell.length_a   1.000
_cell.length_b   1.000
_cell.length_c   1.000
_cell.angle_alpha   90.00
_cell.angle_beta   90.00
_cell.angle_gamma   90.00
#
_symmetry.space_group_name_H-M   'P 1'
#
loop_
_entity.id
_entity.type
_entity.pdbx_description
1 polymer ?
#
loop_
_entity_poly.entity_id
_entity_poly.type
_entity_poly.pdbx_seq_one_letter_code
_entity_poly.pdbx_strand_id
1 'polypeptide(L)'
;MTFRNSYMGSVPRVIGVLLVLCCVAPDRAWPAVNEPAATAPVDSALCVAAVASGDDEKILAVCSTLIDNEKTERADRLKALIARAGVYMRKEETDRAIADYDAALRLDPTQAVLFNARGELWRKKGDRPRAVRDFGAAIKLDPQLDVARANYKALAQEIERIGVEMSVKPQPKAPLK
;
A
#
# COMPACT_ATOMS: atom_id res chain seq x y z
N MET A 1 31.43 22.99 -5.79
CA MET A 1 31.58 23.34 -7.22
C MET A 1 32.34 22.19 -7.87
N THR A 2 31.65 21.23 -8.53
CA THR A 2 31.33 21.24 -9.98
C THR A 2 32.62 21.27 -10.82
N PHE A 3 32.91 20.41 -11.80
CA PHE A 3 32.06 19.62 -12.69
C PHE A 3 32.99 18.69 -13.51
N ARG A 4 32.52 17.46 -13.77
CA ARG A 4 32.58 16.73 -15.05
C ARG A 4 33.90 16.72 -15.85
N ASN A 5 34.60 15.59 -15.80
CA ASN A 5 35.56 15.17 -16.83
C ASN A 5 34.75 14.63 -18.03
N SER A 6 34.65 15.42 -19.09
CA SER A 6 33.93 15.09 -20.32
C SER A 6 34.91 14.48 -21.33
N TYR A 7 34.75 13.18 -21.59
CA TYR A 7 35.35 12.53 -22.75
C TYR A 7 34.66 13.05 -24.02
N MET A 8 35.43 13.81 -24.80
CA MET A 8 35.18 14.10 -26.21
C MET A 8 35.36 12.82 -27.02
N GLY A 9 34.33 12.43 -27.76
CA GLY A 9 34.37 11.36 -28.75
C GLY A 9 33.49 11.75 -29.93
N SER A 10 34.08 12.48 -30.87
CA SER A 10 33.50 12.84 -32.16
C SER A 10 33.12 11.59 -32.96
N VAL A 11 31.90 11.55 -33.50
CA VAL A 11 31.57 10.71 -34.67
C VAL A 11 30.94 11.62 -35.73
N PRO A 12 31.50 11.68 -36.95
CA PRO A 12 31.11 12.67 -37.94
C PRO A 12 29.80 12.28 -38.65
N ARG A 13 29.00 13.31 -38.94
CA ARG A 13 27.93 13.25 -39.95
C ARG A 13 28.57 13.18 -41.34
N VAL A 14 28.24 12.15 -42.11
CA VAL A 14 28.45 12.17 -43.57
C VAL A 14 27.09 12.03 -44.23
N ILE A 15 26.61 13.15 -44.77
CA ILE A 15 25.58 13.19 -45.81
C ILE A 15 26.30 12.85 -47.11
N GLY A 16 25.89 11.78 -47.77
CA GLY A 16 26.37 11.40 -49.10
C GLY A 16 25.25 10.75 -49.87
N VAL A 17 24.46 11.56 -50.59
CA VAL A 17 23.53 11.11 -51.61
C VAL A 17 24.34 10.76 -52.86
N LEU A 18 24.30 9.49 -53.28
CA LEU A 18 24.75 9.06 -54.60
C LEU A 18 23.86 7.89 -55.06
N LEU A 19 23.00 8.19 -56.02
CA LEU A 19 22.23 7.23 -56.81
C LEU A 19 23.19 6.35 -57.61
N VAL A 20 23.28 5.06 -57.27
CA VAL A 20 23.84 4.02 -58.14
C VAL A 20 22.96 2.79 -58.05
N LEU A 21 22.34 2.48 -59.18
CA LEU A 21 21.53 1.29 -59.42
C LEU A 21 22.47 0.11 -59.73
N CYS A 22 22.66 -0.81 -58.79
CA CYS A 22 23.22 -2.14 -59.06
C CYS A 22 22.67 -3.16 -58.05
N CYS A 23 21.91 -4.12 -58.57
CA CYS A 23 21.51 -5.34 -57.89
C CYS A 23 22.75 -6.20 -57.57
N VAL A 24 22.84 -6.72 -56.34
CA VAL A 24 23.21 -8.09 -55.94
C VAL A 24 23.53 -8.07 -54.44
N ALA A 25 22.66 -8.73 -53.67
CA ALA A 25 22.84 -8.97 -52.24
C ALA A 25 23.91 -10.04 -51.99
N PRO A 26 24.66 -9.91 -50.89
CA PRO A 26 24.95 -11.08 -50.07
C PRO A 26 24.20 -10.96 -48.74
N ASP A 27 23.33 -11.93 -48.52
CA ASP A 27 22.57 -12.17 -47.29
C ASP A 27 23.50 -12.29 -46.08
N ARG A 28 23.80 -11.16 -45.43
CA ARG A 28 24.21 -11.15 -44.03
C ARG A 28 23.12 -10.48 -43.23
N ALA A 29 22.11 -11.28 -42.90
CA ALA A 29 21.15 -10.93 -41.86
C ALA A 29 21.92 -10.73 -40.54
N TRP A 30 22.02 -9.47 -40.10
CA TRP A 30 22.26 -9.22 -38.68
C TRP A 30 21.09 -9.81 -37.90
N PRO A 31 21.34 -10.56 -36.81
CA PRO A 31 20.24 -10.95 -35.95
C PRO A 31 19.58 -9.66 -35.46
N ALA A 32 18.30 -9.50 -35.76
CA ALA A 32 17.47 -8.53 -35.07
C ALA A 32 17.69 -8.74 -33.58
N VAL A 33 18.27 -7.75 -32.91
CA VAL A 33 18.22 -7.68 -31.46
C VAL A 33 16.73 -7.53 -31.17
N ASN A 34 16.11 -8.63 -30.75
CA ASN A 34 14.75 -8.59 -30.24
C ASN A 34 14.78 -7.61 -29.07
N GLU A 35 14.20 -6.41 -29.26
CA GLU A 35 13.83 -5.57 -28.13
C GLU A 35 13.05 -6.45 -27.15
N PRO A 36 13.39 -6.47 -25.85
CA PRO A 36 12.60 -7.23 -24.90
C PRO A 36 11.18 -6.69 -24.99
N ALA A 37 10.24 -7.57 -25.40
CA ALA A 37 8.84 -7.24 -25.55
C ALA A 37 8.41 -6.43 -24.32
N ALA A 38 8.00 -5.18 -24.55
CA ALA A 38 7.53 -4.30 -23.50
C ALA A 38 6.50 -5.09 -22.67
N THR A 39 6.85 -5.37 -21.42
CA THR A 39 6.04 -6.27 -20.61
C THR A 39 4.68 -5.62 -20.42
N ALA A 40 3.60 -6.31 -20.82
CA ALA A 40 2.26 -5.75 -20.80
C ALA A 40 1.97 -5.12 -19.43
N PRO A 41 1.34 -3.94 -19.39
CA PRO A 41 1.03 -3.25 -18.14
C PRO A 41 0.11 -4.12 -17.28
N VAL A 42 0.26 -4.03 -15.95
CA VAL A 42 -0.63 -4.70 -15.00
C VAL A 42 -2.03 -4.08 -15.16
N ASP A 43 -3.04 -4.90 -15.41
CA ASP A 43 -4.42 -4.44 -15.49
C ASP A 43 -4.98 -4.20 -14.08
N SER A 44 -4.72 -3.01 -13.55
CA SER A 44 -5.21 -2.60 -12.23
C SER A 44 -6.72 -2.38 -12.17
N ALA A 45 -7.40 -2.30 -13.33
CA ALA A 45 -8.85 -2.14 -13.39
C ALA A 45 -9.58 -3.39 -12.87
N LEU A 46 -8.96 -4.57 -12.90
CA LEU A 46 -9.57 -5.81 -12.42
C LEU A 46 -9.91 -5.77 -10.93
N CYS A 47 -9.00 -5.26 -10.08
CA CYS A 47 -9.28 -5.15 -8.64
C CYS A 47 -10.37 -4.11 -8.37
N VAL A 48 -10.36 -2.99 -9.10
CA VAL A 48 -11.42 -1.97 -9.00
C VAL A 48 -12.79 -2.54 -9.41
N ALA A 49 -12.85 -3.30 -10.50
CA ALA A 49 -14.07 -3.95 -10.95
C ALA A 49 -14.56 -5.02 -9.97
N ALA A 50 -13.64 -5.76 -9.31
CA ALA A 50 -13.99 -6.69 -8.25
C ALA A 50 -14.59 -5.98 -7.03
N VAL A 51 -14.03 -4.82 -6.64
CA VAL A 51 -14.60 -3.98 -5.57
C VAL A 51 -16.00 -3.52 -5.93
N ALA A 52 -16.22 -3.10 -7.18
CA ALA A 52 -17.53 -2.65 -7.65
C ALA A 52 -18.59 -3.77 -7.66
N SER A 53 -18.20 -5.04 -7.80
CA SER A 53 -19.15 -6.16 -7.71
C SER A 53 -19.54 -6.52 -6.28
N GLY A 54 -18.82 -6.03 -5.26
CA GLY A 54 -19.07 -6.35 -3.85
C GLY A 54 -18.84 -7.82 -3.49
N ASP A 55 -18.19 -8.58 -4.37
CA ASP A 55 -17.91 -10.00 -4.18
C ASP A 55 -16.60 -10.13 -3.41
N ASP A 56 -16.71 -10.45 -2.12
CA ASP A 56 -15.58 -10.55 -1.20
C ASP A 56 -14.55 -11.57 -1.67
N GLU A 57 -14.97 -12.70 -2.24
CA GLU A 57 -14.04 -13.73 -2.72
C GLU A 57 -13.28 -13.25 -3.95
N LYS A 58 -13.98 -12.59 -4.88
CA LYS A 58 -13.37 -11.99 -6.06
C LYS A 58 -12.40 -10.86 -5.69
N ILE A 59 -12.76 -10.02 -4.72
CA ILE A 59 -11.86 -8.96 -4.24
C ILE A 59 -10.59 -9.57 -3.63
N LEU A 60 -10.74 -10.57 -2.75
CA LEU A 60 -9.58 -11.25 -2.14
C LEU A 60 -8.68 -11.85 -3.21
N ALA A 61 -9.24 -12.57 -4.19
CA ALA A 61 -8.48 -13.22 -5.24
C ALA A 61 -7.76 -12.20 -6.14
N VAL A 62 -8.51 -11.26 -6.73
CA VAL A 62 -8.00 -10.34 -7.74
C VAL A 62 -7.07 -9.29 -7.14
N CYS A 63 -7.40 -8.74 -5.96
CA CYS A 63 -6.53 -7.73 -5.36
C CYS A 63 -5.25 -8.37 -4.77
N SER A 64 -5.26 -9.64 -4.36
CA SER A 64 -4.04 -10.33 -3.93
C SER A 64 -3.04 -10.53 -5.06
N THR A 65 -3.49 -10.96 -6.25
CA THR A 65 -2.59 -11.12 -7.40
C THR A 65 -1.94 -9.80 -7.81
N LEU A 66 -2.68 -8.70 -7.68
CA LEU A 66 -2.17 -7.36 -7.95
C LEU A 66 -1.16 -6.91 -6.88
N ILE A 67 -1.40 -7.20 -5.60
CA ILE A 67 -0.49 -6.85 -4.50
C ILE A 67 0.85 -7.57 -4.65
N ASP A 68 0.81 -8.86 -4.97
CA ASP A 68 1.98 -9.74 -5.07
C ASP A 68 2.81 -9.50 -6.34
N ASN A 69 2.26 -8.79 -7.33
CA ASN A 69 2.96 -8.45 -8.56
C ASN A 69 3.87 -7.24 -8.34
N GLU A 70 5.18 -7.42 -8.49
CA GLU A 70 6.19 -6.37 -8.31
C GLU A 70 6.02 -5.18 -9.25
N LYS A 71 5.49 -5.41 -10.46
CA LYS A 71 5.27 -4.39 -11.49
C LYS A 71 4.03 -3.53 -11.23
N THR A 72 3.23 -3.86 -10.24
CA THR A 72 2.09 -3.05 -9.87
C THR A 72 2.55 -1.69 -9.35
N GLU A 73 1.99 -0.63 -9.96
CA GLU A 73 2.22 0.74 -9.55
C GLU A 73 1.86 0.97 -8.08
N ARG A 74 2.63 1.86 -7.42
CA ARG A 74 2.45 2.13 -5.99
C ARG A 74 1.01 2.52 -5.65
N ALA A 75 0.40 3.39 -6.46
CA ALA A 75 -0.96 3.87 -6.23
C ALA A 75 -2.02 2.77 -6.37
N ASP A 76 -1.81 1.82 -7.28
CA ASP A 76 -2.75 0.72 -7.49
C ASP A 76 -2.57 -0.38 -6.45
N ARG A 77 -1.32 -0.66 -6.04
CA ARG A 77 -1.04 -1.52 -4.89
C ARG A 77 -1.67 -0.96 -3.61
N LEU A 78 -1.62 0.36 -3.39
CA LEU A 78 -2.28 1.03 -2.27
C LEU A 78 -3.79 0.79 -2.28
N LYS A 79 -4.47 1.02 -3.40
CA LYS A 79 -5.92 0.80 -3.53
C LYS A 79 -6.29 -0.66 -3.25
N ALA A 80 -5.51 -1.61 -3.77
CA ALA A 80 -5.77 -3.02 -3.57
C ALA A 80 -5.57 -3.48 -2.13
N LEU A 81 -4.53 -2.97 -1.44
CA LEU A 81 -4.35 -3.22 -0.01
C LEU A 81 -5.54 -2.69 0.80
N ILE A 82 -6.03 -1.49 0.50
CA ILE A 82 -7.20 -0.91 1.17
C ILE A 82 -8.46 -1.75 0.91
N ALA A 83 -8.68 -2.17 -0.35
CA ALA A 83 -9.81 -3.01 -0.72
C ALA A 83 -9.78 -4.36 0.00
N ARG A 84 -8.62 -5.03 0.01
CA ARG A 84 -8.44 -6.33 0.66
C ARG A 84 -8.57 -6.23 2.17
N ALA A 85 -8.02 -5.18 2.79
CA ALA A 85 -8.22 -4.88 4.21
C ALA A 85 -9.71 -4.73 4.55
N GLY A 86 -10.47 -4.02 3.72
CA GLY A 86 -11.91 -3.85 3.90
C GLY A 86 -12.68 -5.17 3.89
N VAL A 87 -12.30 -6.13 3.04
CA VAL A 87 -12.87 -7.48 3.06
C VAL A 87 -12.50 -8.22 4.34
N TYR A 88 -11.21 -8.20 4.73
CA TYR A 88 -10.78 -8.84 5.97
C TYR A 88 -11.48 -8.27 7.21
N MET A 89 -11.79 -6.97 7.23
CA MET A 89 -12.63 -6.37 8.28
C MET A 89 -14.04 -6.98 8.32
N ARG A 90 -14.71 -7.11 7.17
CA ARG A 90 -16.05 -7.73 7.09
C ARG A 90 -16.05 -9.18 7.53
N LYS A 91 -14.97 -9.91 7.23
CA LYS A 91 -14.78 -11.31 7.64
C LYS A 91 -14.23 -11.49 9.06
N GLU A 92 -14.07 -10.40 9.80
CA GLU A 92 -13.47 -10.36 11.14
C GLU A 92 -12.01 -10.87 11.23
N GLU A 93 -11.32 -11.00 10.10
CA GLU A 93 -9.92 -11.41 9.97
C GLU A 93 -8.98 -10.24 10.35
N THR A 94 -9.08 -9.80 11.60
CA THR A 94 -8.51 -8.55 12.13
C THR A 94 -7.01 -8.43 11.89
N ASP A 95 -6.25 -9.51 12.06
CA ASP A 95 -4.80 -9.50 11.85
C ASP A 95 -4.38 -9.28 10.40
N ARG A 96 -5.15 -9.85 9.45
CA ARG A 96 -4.87 -9.66 8.02
C ARG A 96 -5.23 -8.24 7.59
N ALA A 97 -6.35 -7.70 8.08
CA ALA A 97 -6.71 -6.30 7.84
C ALA A 97 -5.66 -5.32 8.39
N ILE A 98 -5.12 -5.57 9.57
CA ILE A 98 -4.02 -4.78 10.15
C ILE A 98 -2.77 -4.84 9.26
N ALA A 99 -2.39 -6.04 8.79
CA ALA A 99 -1.23 -6.21 7.93
C ALA A 99 -1.36 -5.43 6.62
N ASP A 100 -2.53 -5.48 5.99
CA ASP A 100 -2.80 -4.74 4.76
C ASP A 100 -2.81 -3.22 4.98
N TYR A 101 -3.41 -2.73 6.08
CA TYR A 101 -3.33 -1.31 6.41
C TYR A 101 -1.92 -0.85 6.75
N ASP A 102 -1.11 -1.68 7.42
CA ASP A 102 0.29 -1.35 7.67
C ASP A 102 1.09 -1.28 6.37
N ALA A 103 0.91 -2.22 5.45
CA ALA A 103 1.51 -2.15 4.12
C ALA A 103 1.04 -0.90 3.36
N ALA A 104 -0.25 -0.57 3.39
CA ALA A 104 -0.81 0.62 2.76
C ALA A 104 -0.19 1.91 3.31
N LEU A 105 -0.08 2.03 4.64
CA LEU A 105 0.52 3.19 5.31
C LEU A 105 2.04 3.31 5.08
N ARG A 106 2.74 2.21 4.75
CA ARG A 106 4.13 2.28 4.28
C ARG A 106 4.24 2.83 2.85
N LEU A 107 3.25 2.61 2.00
CA LEU A 107 3.21 3.17 0.65
C LEU A 107 2.82 4.65 0.65
N ASP A 108 1.84 5.00 1.49
CA ASP A 108 1.37 6.36 1.68
C ASP A 108 1.02 6.65 3.15
N PRO A 109 1.92 7.32 3.90
CA PRO A 109 1.72 7.64 5.31
C PRO A 109 0.86 8.88 5.54
N THR A 110 0.25 9.46 4.50
CA THR A 110 -0.58 10.69 4.63
C THR A 110 -2.08 10.39 4.75
N GLN A 111 -2.45 9.12 4.69
CA GLN A 111 -3.84 8.67 4.68
C GLN A 111 -4.43 8.59 6.10
N ALA A 112 -4.95 9.72 6.61
CA ALA A 112 -5.56 9.83 7.95
C ALA A 112 -6.63 8.74 8.22
N VAL A 113 -7.47 8.43 7.22
CA VAL A 113 -8.52 7.42 7.33
C VAL A 113 -7.96 6.02 7.58
N LEU A 114 -6.79 5.67 7.02
CA LEU A 114 -6.19 4.35 7.22
C LEU A 114 -5.60 4.19 8.63
N PHE A 115 -5.03 5.27 9.19
CA PHE A 115 -4.67 5.28 10.60
C PHE A 115 -5.90 5.08 11.49
N ASN A 116 -7.01 5.78 11.23
CA ASN A 116 -8.23 5.57 11.98
C ASN A 116 -8.74 4.11 11.88
N ALA A 117 -8.80 3.55 10.67
CA ALA A 117 -9.25 2.18 10.47
C ALA A 117 -8.37 1.16 11.20
N ARG A 118 -7.05 1.30 11.11
CA ARG A 118 -6.12 0.40 11.84
C ARG A 118 -6.18 0.59 13.35
N GLY A 119 -6.38 1.82 13.83
CA GLY A 119 -6.60 2.11 15.25
C GLY A 119 -7.83 1.39 15.82
N GLU A 120 -8.92 1.32 15.06
CA GLU A 120 -10.11 0.56 15.45
C GLU A 120 -9.83 -0.94 15.56
N LEU A 121 -9.04 -1.50 14.64
CA LEU A 121 -8.63 -2.90 14.70
C LEU A 121 -7.73 -3.20 15.90
N TRP A 122 -6.80 -2.30 16.24
CA TRP A 122 -6.02 -2.43 17.47
C TRP A 122 -6.90 -2.37 18.72
N ARG A 123 -7.91 -1.48 18.73
CA ARG A 123 -8.89 -1.42 19.80
C ARG A 123 -9.69 -2.72 19.91
N LYS A 124 -10.13 -3.31 18.79
CA LYS A 124 -10.82 -4.62 18.74
C LYS A 124 -9.94 -5.74 19.31
N LYS A 125 -8.62 -5.69 19.08
CA LYS A 125 -7.64 -6.61 19.68
C LYS A 125 -7.35 -6.35 21.16
N GLY A 126 -7.88 -5.28 21.74
CA GLY A 126 -7.58 -4.85 23.10
C GLY A 126 -6.23 -4.15 23.26
N ASP A 127 -5.50 -3.92 22.16
CA ASP A 127 -4.25 -3.15 22.17
C ASP A 127 -4.55 -1.64 22.12
N ARG A 128 -4.97 -1.14 23.27
CA ARG A 128 -5.34 0.27 23.45
C ARG A 128 -4.17 1.22 23.19
N PRO A 129 -2.91 0.94 23.58
CA PRO A 129 -1.78 1.80 23.26
C PRO A 129 -1.57 1.99 21.75
N ARG A 130 -1.60 0.92 20.96
CA ARG A 130 -1.48 1.04 19.49
C ARG A 130 -2.67 1.76 18.88
N ALA A 131 -3.87 1.54 19.39
CA ALA A 131 -5.08 2.24 18.94
C ALA A 131 -5.01 3.76 19.20
N VAL A 132 -4.61 4.19 20.41
CA VAL A 132 -4.43 5.62 20.76
C VAL A 132 -3.42 6.28 19.81
N ARG A 133 -2.29 5.61 19.55
CA ARG A 133 -1.27 6.13 18.63
C ARG A 133 -1.82 6.35 17.23
N ASP A 134 -2.53 5.35 16.69
CA ASP A 134 -3.06 5.42 15.33
C ASP A 134 -4.19 6.46 15.21
N PHE A 135 -5.12 6.53 16.18
CA PHE A 135 -6.12 7.60 16.20
C PHE A 135 -5.50 8.99 16.34
N GLY A 136 -4.47 9.15 17.18
CA GLY A 136 -3.73 10.41 17.30
C GLY A 136 -3.01 10.82 16.01
N ALA A 137 -2.44 9.85 15.29
CA ALA A 137 -1.84 10.09 13.97
C ALA A 137 -2.89 10.55 12.94
N ALA A 138 -4.07 9.91 12.93
CA ALA A 138 -5.19 10.31 12.08
C ALA A 138 -5.62 11.76 12.34
N ILE A 139 -5.80 12.15 13.62
CA ILE A 139 -6.19 13.52 14.01
C ILE A 139 -5.10 14.55 13.67
N LYS A 140 -3.82 14.16 13.78
CA LYS A 140 -2.71 15.05 13.42
C LYS A 140 -2.66 15.32 11.91
N LEU A 141 -2.95 14.31 11.10
CA LEU A 141 -2.97 14.43 9.63
C LEU A 141 -4.22 15.18 9.14
N ASP A 142 -5.37 14.85 9.70
CA ASP A 142 -6.64 15.51 9.41
C ASP A 142 -7.38 15.85 10.72
N PRO A 143 -7.21 17.08 11.22
CA PRO A 143 -7.91 17.56 12.41
C PRO A 143 -9.44 17.60 12.24
N GLN A 144 -9.95 17.63 11.02
CA GLN A 144 -11.38 17.66 10.71
C GLN A 144 -11.97 16.26 10.53
N LEU A 145 -11.18 15.19 10.67
CA LEU A 145 -11.67 13.82 10.62
C LEU A 145 -12.45 13.46 11.90
N ASP A 146 -13.74 13.80 11.90
CA ASP A 146 -14.66 13.64 13.05
C ASP A 146 -14.65 12.22 13.63
N VAL A 147 -14.63 11.20 12.77
CA VAL A 147 -14.60 9.80 13.19
C VAL A 147 -13.35 9.46 13.99
N ALA A 148 -12.19 9.99 13.62
CA ALA A 148 -10.94 9.75 14.35
C ALA A 148 -10.96 10.43 15.73
N ARG A 149 -11.49 11.65 15.80
CA ARG A 149 -11.67 12.36 17.09
C ARG A 149 -12.65 11.63 18.00
N ALA A 150 -13.76 11.14 17.45
CA ALA A 150 -14.76 10.37 18.19
C ALA A 150 -14.17 9.06 18.72
N ASN A 151 -13.45 8.31 17.87
CA ASN A 151 -12.79 7.07 18.25
C ASN A 151 -11.71 7.27 19.32
N TYR A 152 -10.88 8.31 19.18
CA TYR A 152 -9.88 8.67 20.19
C TYR A 152 -10.52 8.98 21.54
N LYS A 153 -11.56 9.82 21.55
CA LYS A 153 -12.28 10.19 22.77
C LYS A 153 -12.94 8.98 23.43
N ALA A 154 -13.60 8.12 22.63
CA ALA A 154 -14.24 6.91 23.13
C ALA A 154 -13.23 5.95 23.78
N LEU A 155 -12.06 5.76 23.15
CA LEU A 155 -11.00 4.92 23.70
C LEU A 155 -10.40 5.50 25.00
N ALA A 156 -10.22 6.81 25.08
CA ALA A 156 -9.75 7.45 26.31
C ALA A 156 -10.71 7.18 27.49
N GLN A 157 -12.02 7.36 27.26
CA GLN A 157 -13.05 7.06 28.25
C GLN A 157 -13.08 5.57 28.63
N GLU A 158 -12.86 4.68 27.67
CA GLU A 158 -12.76 3.24 27.91
C GLU A 158 -11.59 2.91 28.85
N ILE A 159 -10.41 3.48 28.59
CA ILE A 159 -9.21 3.30 29.43
C ILE A 159 -9.45 3.81 30.85
N GLU A 160 -10.06 4.99 31.00
CA GLU A 160 -10.40 5.56 32.30
C GLU A 160 -11.36 4.65 33.09
N ARG A 161 -12.43 4.17 32.45
CA ARG A 161 -13.39 3.24 33.08
C ARG A 161 -12.72 1.97 33.58
N ILE A 162 -11.84 1.38 32.76
CA ILE A 162 -11.09 0.17 33.14
C ILE A 162 -10.18 0.46 34.35
N GLY A 163 -9.49 1.61 34.35
CA GLY A 163 -8.65 2.02 35.48
C GLY A 163 -9.46 2.19 36.77
N VAL A 164 -10.65 2.79 36.69
CA VAL A 164 -11.57 2.92 37.82
C VAL A 164 -12.05 1.54 38.31
N GLU A 165 -12.51 0.68 37.41
CA GLU A 165 -12.97 -0.67 37.78
C GLU A 165 -11.89 -1.50 38.47
N MET A 166 -10.65 -1.43 37.97
CA MET A 166 -9.50 -2.08 38.59
C MET A 166 -9.17 -1.53 39.98
N SER A 167 -9.51 -0.27 40.26
CA SER A 167 -9.28 0.38 41.56
C SER A 167 -10.37 0.06 42.59
N VAL A 168 -11.59 -0.24 42.13
CA VAL A 168 -12.76 -0.53 43.00
C VAL A 168 -12.86 -2.02 43.35
N LYS A 169 -12.50 -2.93 42.44
CA LYS A 169 -12.58 -4.38 42.69
C LYS A 169 -11.50 -4.80 43.72
N PRO A 170 -11.85 -5.50 44.81
CA PRO A 170 -10.86 -5.99 45.76
C PRO A 170 -9.84 -6.86 45.04
N GLN A 171 -8.55 -6.53 45.15
CA GLN A 171 -7.52 -7.41 44.61
C GLN A 171 -7.56 -8.75 45.37
N PRO A 172 -7.46 -9.90 44.66
CA PRO A 172 -7.41 -11.19 45.33
C PRO A 172 -6.22 -11.19 46.29
N LYS A 173 -6.49 -11.41 47.58
CA LYS A 173 -5.46 -11.48 48.61
C LYS A 173 -4.49 -12.59 48.20
N ALA A 174 -3.21 -12.23 48.03
CA ALA A 174 -2.17 -13.22 47.79
C ALA A 174 -2.16 -14.24 48.95
N PRO A 175 -2.03 -15.55 48.67
CA PRO A 175 -1.94 -16.55 49.72
C PRO A 175 -0.72 -16.25 50.59
N LEU A 176 -0.95 -16.07 51.90
CA LEU A 176 0.10 -16.00 52.90
C LEU A 176 0.84 -17.34 52.88
N LYS A 177 2.13 -17.32 52.53
CA LYS A 177 3.04 -18.45 52.70
C LYS A 177 3.55 -18.50 54.12
#